data_AF-A0AAU3RIG0-F1
#
_entry.id   AF-A0AAU3RIG0-F1
#
_cell.length_a   1.000
_cell.length_b   1.000
_cell.length_c   1.000
_cell.angle_alpha   90.00
_cell.angle_beta   90.00
_cell.angle_gamma   90.00
#
_symmetry.space_group_name_H-M   'P 1'
#
loop_
_entity.id
_entity.type
_entity.pdbx_description
1 polymer ?
#
loop_
_entity_poly.entity_id
_entity_poly.type
_entity_poly.pdbx_seq_one_letter_code
_entity_poly.pdbx_strand_id
1 'polypeptide(L)'
;MSEDQDSRCPFDDPAAVLRADRVALRGGAAGEGGIGREVFAQAEAVFGRAEVGRAEFASWLHFAATVLGHHDYAARVAAAEPELPWRTVWAWWRPVGAYEAEPNLSGDHTAEVYDLAGGAAAVKVWALWCEDAWFDLETGRRLPAPADGEAVERDAEEPDGPWLFDADEEGWALNCPGTWEEPVPLGAGRYLYAEARGIVVVEGNAAALADWPRGAADSSSWASAEDAPWFRPGTRGSGPLTAAGLARTFGDAWVTRVPGDGLPDALEHPGTREFLSGVGLPRHWAAGVSSFEAAPQLLRPLTAQAPEAGDDDLLHLGTFDFGYTDPGLVGVHRVTGAVHMYQESVIPLARDVATFVGLLDGVRRYMGACWSSYPAEDGIGAFGEAMEALDPGALADGSPSAETWEHLFAAITELSVYGY
;
A
#
# COMPACT_ATOMS: atom_id res chain seq x y z
N MET A 1 -45.92 2.13 -21.99
CA MET A 1 -44.48 2.45 -21.81
C MET A 1 -44.37 3.33 -20.59
N SER A 2 -43.84 2.83 -19.46
CA SER A 2 -43.25 3.60 -18.33
C SER A 2 -43.49 2.89 -16.98
N GLU A 3 -42.93 1.70 -16.80
CA GLU A 3 -42.78 1.07 -15.46
C GLU A 3 -41.37 0.45 -15.28
N ASP A 4 -40.40 0.80 -16.14
CA ASP A 4 -39.07 0.16 -16.18
C ASP A 4 -37.91 1.13 -15.85
N GLN A 5 -38.21 2.38 -15.46
CA GLN A 5 -37.20 3.38 -15.09
C GLN A 5 -36.99 3.52 -13.57
N ASP A 6 -37.94 3.08 -12.74
CA ASP A 6 -37.91 3.25 -11.28
C ASP A 6 -37.12 2.16 -10.51
N SER A 7 -36.50 1.21 -11.24
CA SER A 7 -35.81 0.07 -10.63
C SER A 7 -34.29 0.08 -10.80
N ARG A 8 -33.70 1.17 -11.31
CA ARG A 8 -32.23 1.30 -11.41
C ARG A 8 -31.65 1.80 -10.11
N CYS A 9 -30.60 1.14 -9.65
CA CYS A 9 -29.84 1.57 -8.49
C CYS A 9 -29.28 2.99 -8.79
N PRO A 10 -29.52 4.01 -7.95
CA PRO A 10 -29.06 5.38 -8.22
C PRO A 10 -27.54 5.45 -8.40
N PHE A 11 -26.81 4.52 -7.79
CA PHE A 11 -25.36 4.37 -7.91
C PHE A 11 -24.89 4.01 -9.32
N ASP A 12 -25.73 3.40 -10.17
CA ASP A 12 -25.30 3.03 -11.53
C ASP A 12 -25.19 4.24 -12.47
N ASP A 13 -25.78 5.39 -12.10
CA ASP A 13 -25.76 6.65 -12.85
C ASP A 13 -25.09 7.77 -12.04
N PRO A 14 -23.86 8.18 -12.38
CA PRO A 14 -23.18 9.29 -11.71
C PRO A 14 -24.02 10.56 -11.62
N ALA A 15 -24.82 10.86 -12.65
CA ALA A 15 -25.66 12.05 -12.63
C ALA A 15 -26.80 11.93 -11.61
N ALA A 16 -27.31 10.71 -11.35
CA ALA A 16 -28.27 10.45 -10.28
C ALA A 16 -27.62 10.54 -8.90
N VAL A 17 -26.41 9.99 -8.73
CA VAL A 17 -25.62 10.14 -7.49
C VAL A 17 -25.40 11.61 -7.13
N LEU A 18 -24.96 12.42 -8.09
CA LEU A 18 -24.68 13.85 -7.89
C LEU A 18 -25.92 14.71 -7.58
N ARG A 19 -27.12 14.24 -7.93
CA ARG A 19 -28.39 14.94 -7.63
C ARG A 19 -29.05 14.47 -6.34
N ALA A 20 -28.68 13.28 -5.86
CA ALA A 20 -29.29 12.68 -4.68
C ALA A 20 -28.75 13.31 -3.40
N ASP A 21 -29.55 13.23 -2.34
CA ASP A 21 -29.08 13.55 -1.00
C ASP A 21 -28.06 12.49 -0.55
N ARG A 22 -26.82 12.94 -0.27
CA ARG A 22 -25.74 12.05 0.16
C ARG A 22 -26.06 11.35 1.48
N VAL A 23 -26.79 12.01 2.40
CA VAL A 23 -27.21 11.39 3.66
C VAL A 23 -28.12 10.20 3.40
N ALA A 24 -29.07 10.34 2.47
CA ALA A 24 -29.92 9.26 2.03
C ALA A 24 -29.14 8.14 1.31
N LEU A 25 -28.16 8.48 0.47
CA LEU A 25 -27.31 7.50 -0.22
C LEU A 25 -26.48 6.66 0.75
N ARG A 26 -25.96 7.23 1.84
CA ARG A 26 -25.18 6.50 2.85
C ARG A 26 -25.93 5.30 3.43
N GLY A 27 -27.22 5.46 3.73
CA GLY A 27 -28.06 4.36 4.22
C GLY A 27 -28.26 3.23 3.20
N GLY A 28 -28.13 3.54 1.91
CA GLY A 28 -28.18 2.57 0.83
C GLY A 28 -26.83 1.92 0.52
N ALA A 29 -25.70 2.59 0.78
CA ALA A 29 -24.36 2.18 0.35
C ALA A 29 -23.86 0.88 1.00
N ALA A 30 -24.39 0.50 2.18
CA ALA A 30 -24.06 -0.75 2.89
C ALA A 30 -24.65 -2.03 2.26
N GLY A 31 -25.34 -1.93 1.12
CA GLY A 31 -25.92 -3.06 0.39
C GLY A 31 -24.89 -3.86 -0.45
N GLU A 32 -25.31 -4.99 -1.02
CA GLU A 32 -24.42 -5.85 -1.81
C GLU A 32 -24.01 -5.23 -3.15
N GLY A 33 -22.70 -4.99 -3.31
CA GLY A 33 -21.94 -4.90 -4.57
C GLY A 33 -22.29 -3.76 -5.53
N GLY A 34 -21.37 -3.50 -6.46
CA GLY A 34 -21.59 -2.66 -7.63
C GLY A 34 -20.69 -1.43 -7.67
N ILE A 35 -20.14 -1.18 -8.86
CA ILE A 35 -19.13 -0.14 -9.14
C ILE A 35 -19.50 1.19 -8.51
N GLY A 36 -20.71 1.69 -8.72
CA GLY A 36 -21.11 3.00 -8.21
C GLY A 36 -21.19 3.10 -6.69
N ARG A 37 -21.54 2.00 -6.00
CA ARG A 37 -21.56 1.96 -4.53
C ARG A 37 -20.15 1.96 -3.98
N GLU A 38 -19.28 1.15 -4.58
CA GLU A 38 -17.85 1.08 -4.23
C GLU A 38 -17.18 2.44 -4.44
N VAL A 39 -17.43 3.10 -5.56
CA VAL A 39 -16.92 4.46 -5.84
C VAL A 39 -17.46 5.49 -4.85
N PHE A 40 -18.76 5.47 -4.56
CA PHE A 40 -19.36 6.40 -3.60
C PHE A 40 -18.79 6.21 -2.20
N ALA A 41 -18.68 4.96 -1.73
CA ALA A 41 -18.13 4.64 -0.42
C ALA A 41 -16.65 5.04 -0.33
N GLN A 42 -15.85 4.74 -1.37
CA GLN A 42 -14.45 5.13 -1.43
C GLN A 42 -14.28 6.66 -1.42
N ALA A 43 -15.11 7.40 -2.16
CA ALA A 43 -15.06 8.86 -2.14
C ALA A 43 -15.35 9.36 -0.73
N GLU A 44 -16.49 9.00 -0.14
CA GLU A 44 -16.89 9.45 1.20
C GLU A 44 -15.86 9.09 2.28
N ALA A 45 -15.16 7.95 2.13
CA ALA A 45 -14.12 7.51 3.04
C ALA A 45 -12.79 8.25 2.86
N VAL A 46 -12.48 8.81 1.68
CA VAL A 46 -11.23 9.57 1.41
C VAL A 46 -11.38 11.07 1.69
N PHE A 47 -12.55 11.68 1.48
CA PHE A 47 -12.72 13.12 1.78
C PHE A 47 -13.39 13.41 3.13
N GLY A 48 -13.75 12.38 3.91
CA GLY A 48 -14.22 12.58 5.29
C GLY A 48 -15.64 13.16 5.42
N ARG A 49 -16.55 12.86 4.48
CA ARG A 49 -17.99 13.22 4.54
C ARG A 49 -18.32 14.72 4.57
N ALA A 50 -17.34 15.60 4.41
CA ALA A 50 -17.48 17.06 4.36
C ALA A 50 -18.70 17.50 3.53
N GLU A 51 -19.44 18.50 3.99
CA GLU A 51 -20.55 19.09 3.22
C GLU A 51 -19.98 19.97 2.10
N VAL A 52 -19.82 19.38 0.92
CA VAL A 52 -19.24 20.06 -0.24
C VAL A 52 -20.29 20.28 -1.33
N GLY A 53 -20.01 21.24 -2.21
CA GLY A 53 -20.82 21.48 -3.39
C GLY A 53 -20.83 20.27 -4.34
N ARG A 54 -21.86 20.15 -5.18
CA ARG A 54 -21.99 19.07 -6.16
C ARG A 54 -20.75 18.92 -7.05
N ALA A 55 -20.18 20.03 -7.53
CA ALA A 55 -19.02 20.02 -8.41
C ALA A 55 -17.76 19.45 -7.74
N GLU A 56 -17.52 19.80 -6.49
CA GLU A 56 -16.40 19.28 -5.70
C GLU A 56 -16.60 17.81 -5.34
N PHE A 57 -17.83 17.43 -4.97
CA PHE A 57 -18.14 16.01 -4.73
C PHE A 57 -17.93 15.15 -5.98
N ALA A 58 -18.20 15.70 -7.17
CA ALA A 58 -17.88 15.02 -8.41
C ALA A 58 -16.38 14.76 -8.56
N SER A 59 -15.50 15.65 -8.09
CA SER A 59 -14.05 15.43 -8.15
C SER A 59 -13.63 14.26 -7.26
N TRP A 60 -14.24 14.14 -6.09
CA TRP A 60 -14.03 13.01 -5.19
C TRP A 60 -14.53 11.68 -5.77
N LEU A 61 -15.70 11.68 -6.43
CA LEU A 61 -16.19 10.50 -7.15
C LEU A 61 -15.28 10.12 -8.33
N HIS A 62 -14.75 11.12 -9.05
CA HIS A 62 -13.81 10.90 -10.14
C HIS A 62 -12.51 10.28 -9.61
N PHE A 63 -11.95 10.82 -8.53
CA PHE A 63 -10.79 10.26 -7.84
C PHE A 63 -11.01 8.82 -7.39
N ALA A 64 -12.09 8.56 -6.65
CA ALA A 64 -12.43 7.23 -6.17
C ALA A 64 -12.59 6.21 -7.30
N ALA A 65 -13.26 6.59 -8.40
CA ALA A 65 -13.39 5.75 -9.57
C ALA A 65 -12.05 5.43 -10.23
N THR A 66 -11.14 6.41 -10.34
CA THR A 66 -9.80 6.20 -10.87
C THR A 66 -8.97 5.27 -9.98
N VAL A 67 -8.98 5.49 -8.67
CA VAL A 67 -8.26 4.66 -7.67
C VAL A 67 -8.72 3.20 -7.72
N LEU A 68 -10.03 2.97 -7.89
CA LEU A 68 -10.60 1.62 -7.98
C LEU A 68 -10.43 0.97 -9.36
N GLY A 69 -9.89 1.70 -10.36
CA GLY A 69 -9.72 1.21 -11.73
C GLY A 69 -11.00 1.25 -12.59
N HIS A 70 -12.03 1.98 -12.16
CA HIS A 70 -13.30 2.13 -12.86
C HIS A 70 -13.31 3.32 -13.81
N HIS A 71 -12.39 3.34 -14.78
CA HIS A 71 -12.18 4.46 -15.71
C HIS A 71 -13.44 4.85 -16.51
N ASP A 72 -14.26 3.88 -16.91
CA ASP A 72 -15.55 4.15 -17.57
C ASP A 72 -16.53 4.91 -16.66
N TYR A 73 -16.53 4.60 -15.36
CA TYR A 73 -17.35 5.31 -14.38
C TYR A 73 -16.79 6.72 -14.14
N ALA A 74 -15.47 6.87 -14.02
CA ALA A 74 -14.80 8.17 -13.90
C ALA A 74 -15.14 9.10 -15.08
N ALA A 75 -15.06 8.59 -16.31
CA ALA A 75 -15.43 9.33 -17.52
C ALA A 75 -16.90 9.78 -17.51
N ARG A 76 -17.80 8.94 -17.00
CA ARG A 76 -19.23 9.28 -16.84
C ARG A 76 -19.47 10.33 -15.75
N VAL A 77 -18.70 10.31 -14.67
CA VAL A 77 -18.70 11.39 -13.66
C VAL A 77 -18.30 12.71 -14.31
N ALA A 78 -17.19 12.73 -15.06
CA ALA A 78 -16.72 13.92 -15.78
C ALA A 78 -17.71 14.45 -16.84
N ALA A 79 -18.45 13.56 -17.49
CA ALA A 79 -19.52 13.96 -18.39
C ALA A 79 -20.76 14.50 -17.66
N ALA A 80 -21.07 13.98 -16.47
CA ALA A 80 -22.21 14.41 -15.66
C ALA A 80 -21.98 15.77 -14.97
N GLU A 81 -20.71 16.11 -14.71
CA GLU A 81 -20.30 17.38 -14.11
C GLU A 81 -19.03 17.92 -14.81
N PRO A 82 -19.16 18.68 -15.91
CA PRO A 82 -18.01 19.23 -16.61
C PRO A 82 -17.21 20.24 -15.78
N GLU A 83 -17.87 20.92 -14.84
CA GLU A 83 -17.34 21.99 -13.97
C GLU A 83 -16.67 21.45 -12.70
N LEU A 84 -16.22 20.20 -12.72
CA LEU A 84 -15.28 19.66 -11.72
C LEU A 84 -14.15 20.67 -11.48
N PRO A 85 -13.90 21.13 -10.23
CA PRO A 85 -12.80 22.06 -9.94
C PRO A 85 -11.42 21.44 -10.20
N TRP A 86 -11.32 20.11 -10.18
CA TRP A 86 -10.11 19.36 -10.49
C TRP A 86 -10.45 17.93 -10.92
N ARG A 87 -9.52 17.28 -11.61
CA ARG A 87 -9.66 15.91 -12.11
C ARG A 87 -8.42 15.10 -11.80
N THR A 88 -8.62 13.80 -11.60
CA THR A 88 -7.50 12.86 -11.43
C THR A 88 -6.95 12.47 -12.79
N VAL A 89 -5.66 12.72 -13.04
CA VAL A 89 -4.99 12.26 -14.27
C VAL A 89 -4.71 10.75 -14.14
N TRP A 90 -4.06 10.37 -13.05
CA TRP A 90 -3.86 8.98 -12.63
C TRP A 90 -3.61 8.92 -11.12
N ALA A 91 -3.80 7.75 -10.52
CA ALA A 91 -3.56 7.54 -9.09
C ALA A 91 -3.06 6.12 -8.82
N TRP A 92 -2.05 6.02 -7.97
CA TRP A 92 -1.61 4.79 -7.31
C TRP A 92 -1.83 4.99 -5.83
N TRP A 93 -3.06 4.77 -5.41
CA TRP A 93 -3.56 5.12 -4.08
C TRP A 93 -4.20 3.90 -3.44
N ARG A 94 -3.91 3.63 -2.17
CA ARG A 94 -4.47 2.51 -1.41
C ARG A 94 -5.98 2.68 -1.26
N PRO A 95 -6.82 1.81 -1.85
CA PRO A 95 -8.25 1.84 -1.59
C PRO A 95 -8.53 1.54 -0.12
N VAL A 96 -9.63 2.09 0.41
CA VAL A 96 -10.04 1.88 1.80
C VAL A 96 -10.35 0.39 1.98
N GLY A 97 -9.74 -0.25 2.99
CA GLY A 97 -9.93 -1.68 3.26
C GLY A 97 -9.28 -2.63 2.24
N ALA A 98 -8.47 -2.14 1.30
CA ALA A 98 -7.65 -2.98 0.42
C ALA A 98 -6.28 -3.30 1.02
N TYR A 99 -5.90 -2.67 2.15
CA TYR A 99 -4.68 -2.78 2.97
C TYR A 99 -3.32 -2.66 2.25
N GLU A 100 -3.17 -3.19 1.04
CA GLU A 100 -2.00 -3.07 0.17
C GLU A 100 -1.97 -1.72 -0.55
N ALA A 101 -0.88 -0.97 -0.35
CA ALA A 101 -0.52 0.20 -1.15
C ALA A 101 0.54 -0.21 -2.19
N GLU A 102 0.33 0.17 -3.45
CA GLU A 102 1.34 0.06 -4.49
C GLU A 102 1.51 1.45 -5.12
N PRO A 103 2.67 2.13 -5.00
CA PRO A 103 3.79 1.79 -4.13
C PRO A 103 3.42 1.95 -2.65
N ASN A 104 4.09 1.22 -1.76
CA ASN A 104 3.93 1.41 -0.32
C ASN A 104 4.89 2.52 0.14
N LEU A 105 4.32 3.65 0.58
CA LEU A 105 5.03 4.86 1.01
C LEU A 105 5.03 5.06 2.52
N SER A 106 4.85 3.96 3.24
CA SER A 106 4.90 3.94 4.69
C SER A 106 6.27 4.36 5.22
N GLY A 107 6.27 5.23 6.22
CA GLY A 107 7.49 5.82 6.79
C GLY A 107 7.94 7.06 6.03
N ASP A 108 9.25 7.33 6.08
CA ASP A 108 9.84 8.42 5.29
C ASP A 108 9.74 8.07 3.81
N HIS A 109 9.32 9.03 3.01
CA HIS A 109 9.15 8.86 1.58
C HIS A 109 9.39 10.19 0.85
N THR A 110 9.73 10.09 -0.44
CA THR A 110 9.80 11.24 -1.34
C THR A 110 9.19 10.86 -2.68
N ALA A 111 8.60 11.86 -3.36
CA ALA A 111 8.16 11.74 -4.75
C ALA A 111 8.75 12.89 -5.55
N GLU A 112 9.63 12.55 -6.48
CA GLU A 112 10.47 13.49 -7.21
C GLU A 112 10.24 13.31 -8.72
N VAL A 113 10.33 14.41 -9.47
CA VAL A 113 10.11 14.41 -10.91
C VAL A 113 11.45 14.40 -11.63
N TYR A 114 11.58 13.56 -12.65
CA TYR A 114 12.79 13.38 -13.43
C TYR A 114 12.51 13.52 -14.92
N ASP A 115 13.43 14.19 -15.61
CA ASP A 115 13.51 14.20 -17.07
C ASP A 115 14.35 13.02 -17.55
N LEU A 116 13.76 12.18 -18.40
CA LEU A 116 14.40 10.99 -18.97
C LEU A 116 15.08 11.31 -20.30
N ALA A 117 16.17 10.60 -20.58
CA ALA A 117 16.79 10.56 -21.89
C ALA A 117 15.76 10.17 -22.98
N GLY A 118 15.45 11.11 -23.87
CA GLY A 118 14.38 10.96 -24.87
C GLY A 118 13.20 11.92 -24.70
N GLY A 119 13.21 12.75 -23.65
CA GLY A 119 12.26 13.86 -23.47
C GLY A 119 10.94 13.46 -22.81
N ALA A 120 10.84 12.23 -22.30
CA ALA A 120 9.74 11.82 -21.41
C ALA A 120 10.04 12.25 -19.97
N ALA A 121 9.00 12.33 -19.15
CA ALA A 121 9.12 12.65 -17.73
C ALA A 121 8.64 11.47 -16.88
N ALA A 122 9.26 11.29 -15.72
CA ALA A 122 8.90 10.25 -14.78
C ALA A 122 8.80 10.79 -13.36
N VAL A 123 8.01 10.11 -12.52
CA VAL A 123 8.01 10.25 -11.08
C VAL A 123 8.84 9.11 -10.51
N LYS A 124 9.88 9.44 -9.76
CA LYS A 124 10.58 8.51 -8.89
C LYS A 124 9.97 8.62 -7.51
N VAL A 125 9.61 7.48 -6.94
CA VAL A 125 9.15 7.42 -5.56
C VAL A 125 10.08 6.55 -4.75
N TRP A 126 10.57 7.10 -3.65
CA TRP A 126 11.38 6.42 -2.66
C TRP A 126 10.59 6.29 -1.36
N ALA A 127 10.75 5.18 -0.66
CA ALA A 127 10.27 5.02 0.70
C ALA A 127 11.27 4.20 1.51
N LEU A 128 11.44 4.55 2.79
CA LEU A 128 12.47 4.00 3.69
C LEU A 128 12.55 2.48 3.65
N TRP A 129 11.40 1.83 3.55
CA TRP A 129 11.30 0.39 3.63
C TRP A 129 11.24 -0.28 2.25
N CYS A 130 10.91 0.43 1.18
CA CYS A 130 10.54 -0.17 -0.10
C CYS A 130 11.56 0.12 -1.20
N GLU A 131 11.53 -0.68 -2.26
CA GLU A 131 12.27 -0.35 -3.49
C GLU A 131 11.75 0.94 -4.12
N ASP A 132 12.67 1.68 -4.74
CA ASP A 132 12.35 2.79 -5.62
C ASP A 132 11.39 2.33 -6.74
N ALA A 133 10.32 3.09 -6.91
CA ALA A 133 9.37 2.86 -7.99
C ALA A 133 9.40 4.05 -8.97
N TRP A 134 9.34 3.74 -10.26
CA TRP A 134 9.32 4.74 -11.33
C TRP A 134 7.99 4.68 -12.05
N PHE A 135 7.41 5.84 -12.34
CA PHE A 135 6.15 5.98 -13.03
C PHE A 135 6.26 6.98 -14.16
N ASP A 136 5.68 6.68 -15.31
CA ASP A 136 5.51 7.65 -16.39
C ASP A 136 4.62 8.80 -15.90
N LEU A 137 5.12 10.05 -15.99
CA LEU A 137 4.44 11.20 -15.41
C LEU A 137 3.06 11.47 -16.04
N GLU A 138 2.89 11.15 -17.32
CA GLU A 138 1.65 11.45 -18.04
C GLU A 138 0.58 10.39 -17.81
N THR A 139 0.98 9.13 -17.69
CA THR A 139 0.05 7.98 -17.68
C THR A 139 -0.03 7.28 -16.34
N GLY A 140 0.91 7.55 -15.44
CA GLY A 140 1.10 6.81 -14.18
C GLY A 140 1.58 5.38 -14.42
N ARG A 141 1.90 4.94 -15.64
CA ARG A 141 2.32 3.55 -15.85
C ARG A 141 3.68 3.30 -15.20
N ARG A 142 3.83 2.20 -14.45
CA ARG A 142 5.13 1.79 -13.88
C ARG A 142 6.18 1.59 -14.98
N LEU A 143 7.37 2.12 -14.75
CA LEU A 143 8.54 2.04 -15.61
C LEU A 143 9.65 1.23 -14.91
N PRO A 144 10.55 0.59 -15.69
CA PRO A 144 11.82 0.15 -15.13
C PRO A 144 12.63 1.37 -14.67
N ALA A 145 13.51 1.17 -13.69
CA ALA A 145 14.46 2.20 -13.31
C ALA A 145 15.37 2.56 -14.52
N PRO A 146 15.58 3.86 -14.80
CA PRO A 146 16.51 4.29 -15.83
C PRO A 146 17.96 3.93 -15.45
N ALA A 147 18.84 3.79 -16.44
CA ALA A 147 20.26 3.54 -16.15
C ALA A 147 20.92 4.81 -15.57
N ASP A 148 22.06 4.62 -14.88
CA ASP A 148 22.82 5.72 -14.29
C ASP A 148 23.10 6.83 -15.32
N GLY A 149 22.68 8.06 -15.01
CA GLY A 149 22.86 9.23 -15.87
C GLY A 149 21.82 9.40 -16.99
N GLU A 150 20.83 8.51 -17.10
CA GLU A 150 19.71 8.64 -18.06
C GLU A 150 18.50 9.41 -17.52
N ALA A 151 18.55 9.81 -16.24
CA ALA A 151 17.53 10.62 -15.59
C ALA A 151 18.18 11.79 -14.88
N VAL A 152 17.59 12.97 -15.02
CA VAL A 152 18.00 14.20 -14.31
C VAL A 152 16.81 14.68 -13.51
N GLU A 153 17.01 14.90 -12.21
CA GLU A 153 15.97 15.46 -11.34
C GLU A 153 15.57 16.83 -11.88
N ARG A 154 14.27 17.07 -11.95
CA ARG A 154 13.71 18.31 -12.43
C ARG A 154 13.60 19.30 -11.28
N ASP A 155 14.13 20.51 -11.48
CA ASP A 155 13.92 21.60 -10.54
C ASP A 155 12.42 21.87 -10.37
N ALA A 156 11.99 22.03 -9.12
CA ALA A 156 10.59 22.38 -8.83
C ALA A 156 10.24 23.72 -9.51
N GLU A 157 9.15 23.73 -10.26
CA GLU A 157 8.58 24.96 -10.81
C GLU A 157 7.74 25.66 -9.73
N GLU A 158 7.49 26.96 -9.85
CA GLU A 158 6.44 27.61 -9.05
C GLU A 158 5.13 27.50 -9.82
N PRO A 159 3.98 27.21 -9.17
CA PRO A 159 2.71 27.17 -9.88
C PRO A 159 2.34 28.57 -10.42
N ASP A 160 1.69 28.60 -11.60
CA ASP A 160 1.17 29.83 -12.23
C ASP A 160 -0.01 30.49 -11.45
N GLY A 161 -0.35 29.96 -10.27
CA GLY A 161 -1.45 30.36 -9.42
C GLY A 161 -1.35 29.69 -8.04
N PRO A 162 -2.39 29.80 -7.18
CA PRO A 162 -2.36 29.14 -5.87
C PRO A 162 -2.21 27.62 -6.00
N TRP A 163 -1.85 26.96 -4.91
CA TRP A 163 -1.90 25.51 -4.82
C TRP A 163 -3.33 25.03 -4.77
N LEU A 164 -3.64 23.91 -5.44
CA LEU A 164 -5.03 23.44 -5.53
C LEU A 164 -5.67 23.26 -4.14
N PHE A 165 -4.90 22.73 -3.18
CA PHE A 165 -5.28 22.61 -1.77
C PHE A 165 -4.35 23.48 -0.92
N ASP A 166 -4.43 24.79 -1.12
CA ASP A 166 -3.64 25.77 -0.37
C ASP A 166 -4.30 26.06 1.00
N ALA A 167 -3.52 25.93 2.08
CA ALA A 167 -3.96 26.21 3.44
C ALA A 167 -3.99 27.72 3.76
N ASP A 168 -3.46 28.56 2.87
CA ASP A 168 -3.47 30.01 3.05
C ASP A 168 -4.84 30.62 2.71
N GLU A 169 -5.16 31.78 3.31
CA GLU A 169 -6.44 32.47 3.09
C GLU A 169 -6.67 32.89 1.62
N GLU A 170 -5.59 32.99 0.84
CA GLU A 170 -5.61 33.27 -0.60
C GLU A 170 -5.95 32.02 -1.44
N GLY A 171 -5.94 30.83 -0.83
CA GLY A 171 -6.28 29.54 -1.40
C GLY A 171 -7.76 29.38 -1.79
N TRP A 172 -8.02 28.38 -2.63
CA TRP A 172 -9.40 27.97 -2.93
C TRP A 172 -9.98 27.23 -1.73
N ALA A 173 -11.22 27.56 -1.37
CA ALA A 173 -11.96 26.86 -0.32
C ALA A 173 -12.44 25.49 -0.82
N LEU A 174 -11.49 24.58 -1.01
CA LEU A 174 -11.68 23.18 -1.36
C LEU A 174 -11.43 22.32 -0.12
N ASN A 175 -12.19 21.25 0.04
CA ASN A 175 -11.89 20.25 1.05
C ASN A 175 -10.76 19.38 0.54
N CYS A 176 -9.89 18.93 1.44
CA CYS A 176 -8.86 17.96 1.14
C CYS A 176 -8.71 16.97 2.31
N PRO A 177 -8.21 15.76 2.07
CA PRO A 177 -7.62 14.96 3.12
C PRO A 177 -6.50 15.78 3.75
N GLY A 178 -6.46 15.88 5.09
CA GLY A 178 -5.43 16.65 5.78
C GLY A 178 -4.00 16.14 5.61
N THR A 179 -3.81 15.05 4.87
CA THR A 179 -2.50 14.51 4.48
C THR A 179 -2.02 14.98 3.11
N TRP A 180 -2.85 15.70 2.34
CA TRP A 180 -2.47 16.25 1.03
C TRP A 180 -1.82 17.61 1.20
N GLU A 181 -0.58 17.59 1.67
CA GLU A 181 0.25 18.77 1.91
C GLU A 181 1.42 18.80 0.89
N GLU A 182 2.02 19.98 0.70
CA GLU A 182 3.27 20.17 -0.06
C GLU A 182 3.35 19.46 -1.44
N PRO A 183 2.39 19.70 -2.36
CA PRO A 183 2.44 19.07 -3.68
C PRO A 183 3.64 19.53 -4.52
N VAL A 184 4.06 18.66 -5.44
CA VAL A 184 5.02 19.03 -6.50
C VAL A 184 4.24 19.59 -7.69
N PRO A 185 4.49 20.83 -8.11
CA PRO A 185 3.84 21.42 -9.28
C PRO A 185 4.47 20.86 -10.55
N LEU A 186 3.63 20.54 -11.52
CA LEU A 186 4.04 19.90 -12.77
C LEU A 186 3.86 20.82 -14.00
N GLY A 187 3.49 22.09 -13.76
CA GLY A 187 3.09 23.04 -14.78
C GLY A 187 1.67 22.78 -15.31
N ALA A 188 1.14 23.72 -16.11
CA ALA A 188 -0.17 23.62 -16.74
C ALA A 188 -1.36 23.32 -15.79
N GLY A 189 -1.27 23.74 -14.53
CA GLY A 189 -2.29 23.48 -13.52
C GLY A 189 -2.33 22.05 -12.98
N ARG A 190 -1.25 21.27 -13.15
CA ARG A 190 -1.11 19.92 -12.62
C ARG A 190 -0.25 19.88 -11.36
N TYR A 191 -0.61 18.98 -10.46
CA TYR A 191 0.02 18.80 -9.15
C TYR A 191 0.16 17.31 -8.84
N LEU A 192 1.34 16.92 -8.35
CA LEU A 192 1.62 15.60 -7.80
C LEU A 192 1.51 15.67 -6.28
N TYR A 193 0.64 14.84 -5.71
CA TYR A 193 0.54 14.61 -4.27
C TYR A 193 1.08 13.23 -3.94
N ALA A 194 1.79 13.15 -2.81
CA ALA A 194 2.31 11.92 -2.25
C ALA A 194 2.08 11.89 -0.75
N GLU A 195 1.62 10.77 -0.23
CA GLU A 195 1.63 10.48 1.21
C GLU A 195 1.69 8.97 1.43
N ALA A 196 1.61 8.52 2.69
CA ALA A 196 1.75 7.11 3.06
C ALA A 196 0.78 6.16 2.32
N ARG A 197 -0.39 6.68 1.91
CA ARG A 197 -1.41 5.93 1.16
C ARG A 197 -1.13 5.83 -0.34
N GLY A 198 -0.21 6.62 -0.89
CA GLY A 198 0.22 6.52 -2.27
C GLY A 198 0.42 7.87 -2.95
N ILE A 199 0.37 7.86 -4.28
CA ILE A 199 0.61 9.01 -5.14
C ILE A 199 -0.56 9.28 -6.08
N VAL A 200 -0.76 10.55 -6.41
CA VAL A 200 -1.79 10.97 -7.36
C VAL A 200 -1.36 12.22 -8.10
N VAL A 201 -1.62 12.24 -9.40
CA VAL A 201 -1.56 13.46 -10.21
C VAL A 201 -2.96 13.96 -10.45
N VAL A 202 -3.18 15.23 -10.11
CA VAL A 202 -4.43 15.95 -10.37
C VAL A 202 -4.20 17.14 -11.28
N GLU A 203 -5.23 17.52 -12.01
CA GLU A 203 -5.26 18.68 -12.90
C GLU A 203 -6.41 19.60 -12.47
N GLY A 204 -6.08 20.85 -12.17
CA GLY A 204 -7.04 21.89 -11.84
C GLY A 204 -7.83 22.35 -13.07
N ASN A 205 -9.12 22.62 -12.89
CA ASN A 205 -9.96 23.21 -13.92
C ASN A 205 -9.99 24.73 -13.75
N ALA A 206 -9.11 25.44 -14.45
CA ALA A 206 -8.97 26.88 -14.36
C ALA A 206 -10.29 27.66 -14.60
N ALA A 207 -11.20 27.14 -15.45
CA ALA A 207 -12.48 27.78 -15.72
C ALA A 207 -13.43 27.66 -14.51
N ALA A 208 -13.56 26.47 -13.94
CA ALA A 208 -14.38 26.25 -12.75
C ALA A 208 -13.79 26.97 -11.51
N LEU A 209 -12.46 27.00 -11.40
CA LEU A 209 -11.74 27.62 -10.28
C LEU A 209 -11.74 29.15 -10.32
N ALA A 210 -12.00 29.77 -11.49
CA ALA A 210 -12.00 31.23 -11.63
C ALA A 210 -13.06 31.90 -10.72
N ASP A 211 -14.23 31.27 -10.58
CA ASP A 211 -15.35 31.75 -9.78
C ASP A 211 -15.50 30.97 -8.44
N TRP A 212 -14.53 30.11 -8.10
CA TRP A 212 -14.59 29.29 -6.89
C TRP A 212 -14.37 30.12 -5.62
N PRO A 213 -15.07 29.83 -4.51
CA PRO A 213 -14.85 30.52 -3.26
C PRO A 213 -13.40 30.47 -2.76
N ARG A 214 -12.96 31.54 -2.11
CA ARG A 214 -11.67 31.63 -1.41
C ARG A 214 -11.84 31.44 0.08
N GLY A 215 -10.81 30.99 0.76
CA GLY A 215 -10.79 30.91 2.22
C GLY A 215 -10.05 29.72 2.81
N ALA A 216 -8.90 29.36 2.23
CA ALA A 216 -8.10 28.18 2.57
C ALA A 216 -8.80 26.83 2.36
N ALA A 217 -8.01 25.80 2.08
CA ALA A 217 -8.50 24.44 1.99
C ALA A 217 -8.91 23.91 3.38
N ASP A 218 -10.04 23.21 3.46
CA ASP A 218 -10.53 22.58 4.69
C ASP A 218 -10.06 21.13 4.79
N SER A 219 -9.14 20.88 5.74
CA SER A 219 -8.64 19.55 6.08
C SER A 219 -9.29 18.92 7.31
N SER A 220 -10.14 19.67 8.02
CA SER A 220 -10.69 19.28 9.33
C SER A 220 -11.77 18.21 9.24
N SER A 221 -12.45 18.13 8.10
CA SER A 221 -13.54 17.19 7.84
C SER A 221 -13.09 15.72 7.87
N TRP A 222 -11.80 15.45 7.59
CA TRP A 222 -11.21 14.12 7.64
C TRP A 222 -11.41 13.40 8.98
N ALA A 223 -11.26 14.11 10.09
CA ALA A 223 -11.39 13.54 11.43
C ALA A 223 -12.84 13.21 11.83
N SER A 224 -13.85 13.65 11.06
CA SER A 224 -15.27 13.49 11.41
C SER A 224 -15.88 12.15 10.96
N ALA A 225 -15.12 11.29 10.29
CA ALA A 225 -15.59 10.04 9.71
C ALA A 225 -15.46 8.79 10.62
N GLU A 226 -15.12 8.96 11.90
CA GLU A 226 -14.79 7.89 12.88
C GLU A 226 -15.91 6.85 13.14
N ASP A 227 -17.18 7.20 12.92
CA ASP A 227 -18.32 6.49 13.54
C ASP A 227 -18.95 5.30 12.78
N ALA A 228 -18.42 4.81 11.65
CA ALA A 228 -18.93 3.55 11.07
C ALA A 228 -17.99 2.88 10.05
N PRO A 229 -17.77 1.56 10.14
CA PRO A 229 -17.05 0.83 9.09
C PRO A 229 -17.90 0.74 7.83
N TRP A 230 -17.30 1.09 6.69
CA TRP A 230 -18.01 1.34 5.42
C TRP A 230 -17.70 0.36 4.31
N PHE A 231 -16.98 -0.71 4.62
CA PHE A 231 -16.52 -1.65 3.61
C PHE A 231 -16.69 -3.09 4.09
N ARG A 232 -16.93 -4.01 3.15
CA ARG A 232 -16.56 -5.41 3.34
C ARG A 232 -15.07 -5.50 2.99
N PRO A 233 -14.15 -5.73 3.95
CA PRO A 233 -12.73 -5.92 3.68
C PRO A 233 -12.55 -6.78 2.43
N GLY A 234 -11.91 -6.18 1.43
CA GLY A 234 -11.78 -6.73 0.11
C GLY A 234 -10.52 -7.54 0.11
N THR A 235 -10.69 -8.86 0.19
CA THR A 235 -9.71 -9.94 0.17
C THR A 235 -8.88 -10.03 -1.13
N ARG A 236 -8.50 -8.89 -1.72
CA ARG A 236 -7.51 -8.84 -2.80
C ARG A 236 -6.20 -9.38 -2.22
N GLY A 237 -5.73 -10.50 -2.76
CA GLY A 237 -4.50 -11.15 -2.30
C GLY A 237 -4.67 -12.25 -1.24
N SER A 238 -5.90 -12.68 -0.89
CA SER A 238 -6.16 -13.77 0.09
C SER A 238 -5.79 -15.20 -0.37
N GLY A 239 -4.99 -15.33 -1.44
CA GLY A 239 -4.52 -16.61 -1.94
C GLY A 239 -3.16 -16.99 -1.36
N PRO A 240 -2.70 -18.24 -1.59
CA PRO A 240 -1.31 -18.62 -1.31
C PRO A 240 -0.34 -17.65 -1.97
N LEU A 241 0.79 -17.40 -1.31
CA LEU A 241 1.82 -16.53 -1.84
C LEU A 241 2.30 -17.04 -3.21
N THR A 242 2.34 -16.13 -4.19
CA THR A 242 2.80 -16.42 -5.56
C THR A 242 4.06 -15.64 -5.86
N ALA A 243 4.85 -16.09 -6.84
CA ALA A 243 6.03 -15.38 -7.32
C ALA A 243 5.72 -13.93 -7.73
N ALA A 244 4.59 -13.74 -8.42
CA ALA A 244 4.12 -12.42 -8.83
C ALA A 244 3.64 -11.58 -7.64
N GLY A 245 3.03 -12.18 -6.62
CA GLY A 245 2.65 -11.49 -5.38
C GLY A 245 3.87 -11.00 -4.61
N LEU A 246 4.83 -11.89 -4.38
CA LEU A 246 6.06 -11.53 -3.66
C LEU A 246 6.88 -10.47 -4.42
N ALA A 247 6.94 -10.56 -5.77
CA ALA A 247 7.59 -9.55 -6.59
C ALA A 247 6.84 -8.20 -6.61
N ARG A 248 5.52 -8.16 -6.39
CA ARG A 248 4.81 -6.89 -6.22
C ARG A 248 5.16 -6.24 -4.88
N THR A 249 5.23 -7.03 -3.82
CA THR A 249 5.49 -6.54 -2.46
C THR A 249 6.95 -6.13 -2.23
N PHE A 250 7.91 -6.92 -2.72
CA PHE A 250 9.34 -6.69 -2.47
C PHE A 250 10.10 -6.17 -3.69
N GLY A 251 9.54 -6.32 -4.90
CA GLY A 251 10.26 -6.12 -6.16
C GLY A 251 11.03 -7.36 -6.61
N ASP A 252 11.05 -7.61 -7.93
CA ASP A 252 11.58 -8.88 -8.47
C ASP A 252 13.10 -9.01 -8.28
N ALA A 253 13.83 -7.89 -8.29
CA ALA A 253 15.27 -7.87 -8.08
C ALA A 253 15.67 -8.21 -6.64
N TRP A 254 14.74 -8.05 -5.69
CA TRP A 254 14.95 -8.29 -4.27
C TRP A 254 14.32 -9.60 -3.78
N VAL A 255 13.89 -10.47 -4.71
CA VAL A 255 13.49 -11.84 -4.39
C VAL A 255 14.55 -12.82 -4.90
N THR A 256 15.13 -13.60 -4.00
CA THR A 256 16.04 -14.69 -4.35
C THR A 256 15.26 -15.97 -4.62
N ARG A 257 15.39 -16.50 -5.84
CA ARG A 257 14.92 -17.84 -6.21
C ARG A 257 16.12 -18.74 -6.41
N VAL A 258 16.07 -19.94 -5.85
CA VAL A 258 17.13 -20.94 -6.01
C VAL A 258 16.70 -21.94 -7.08
N PRO A 259 17.37 -21.99 -8.25
CA PRO A 259 17.07 -22.99 -9.27
C PRO A 259 17.05 -24.40 -8.69
N GLY A 260 16.19 -25.27 -9.21
CA GLY A 260 15.99 -26.61 -8.63
C GLY A 260 17.25 -27.47 -8.56
N ASP A 261 18.18 -27.27 -9.50
CA ASP A 261 19.52 -27.89 -9.56
C ASP A 261 20.56 -27.19 -8.68
N GLY A 262 20.28 -25.99 -8.20
CA GLY A 262 21.06 -25.25 -7.20
C GLY A 262 20.64 -25.54 -5.76
N LEU A 263 19.52 -26.23 -5.53
CA LEU A 263 19.08 -26.64 -4.19
C LEU A 263 19.90 -27.86 -3.71
N PRO A 264 20.50 -27.83 -2.50
CA PRO A 264 21.32 -28.92 -2.00
C PRO A 264 20.50 -30.20 -1.83
N ASP A 265 21.11 -31.36 -2.07
CA ASP A 265 20.48 -32.67 -1.86
C ASP A 265 20.05 -32.88 -0.40
N ALA A 266 20.74 -32.23 0.54
CA ALA A 266 20.41 -32.28 1.97
C ALA A 266 19.01 -31.73 2.28
N LEU A 267 18.49 -30.78 1.49
CA LEU A 267 17.14 -30.25 1.65
C LEU A 267 16.13 -31.26 1.10
N GLU A 268 15.59 -32.11 1.95
CA GLU A 268 14.68 -33.20 1.58
C GLU A 268 13.22 -32.75 1.49
N HIS A 269 12.82 -31.71 2.22
CA HIS A 269 11.42 -31.25 2.29
C HIS A 269 10.90 -30.76 0.93
N PRO A 270 9.94 -31.46 0.28
CA PRO A 270 9.51 -31.13 -1.08
C PRO A 270 8.88 -29.74 -1.19
N GLY A 271 8.06 -29.35 -0.22
CA GLY A 271 7.38 -28.05 -0.23
C GLY A 271 8.37 -26.88 -0.16
N THR A 272 9.45 -27.01 0.61
CA THR A 272 10.49 -25.97 0.68
C THR A 272 11.24 -25.86 -0.63
N ARG A 273 11.55 -27.00 -1.28
CA ARG A 273 12.21 -27.00 -2.60
C ARG A 273 11.35 -26.32 -3.66
N GLU A 274 10.06 -26.66 -3.71
CA GLU A 274 9.11 -26.05 -4.64
C GLU A 274 8.98 -24.54 -4.39
N PHE A 275 8.83 -24.13 -3.12
CA PHE A 275 8.66 -22.73 -2.77
C PHE A 275 9.90 -21.88 -3.09
N LEU A 276 11.11 -22.32 -2.71
CA LEU A 276 12.34 -21.57 -2.96
C LEU A 276 12.70 -21.47 -4.45
N SER A 277 12.30 -22.45 -5.26
CA SER A 277 12.53 -22.43 -6.71
C SER A 277 11.46 -21.68 -7.48
N GLY A 278 10.18 -21.81 -7.09
CA GLY A 278 9.05 -21.21 -7.77
C GLY A 278 8.72 -19.79 -7.30
N VAL A 279 8.65 -19.56 -5.99
CA VAL A 279 8.21 -18.29 -5.39
C VAL A 279 9.40 -17.44 -4.96
N GLY A 280 10.26 -17.99 -4.10
CA GLY A 280 11.49 -17.35 -3.62
C GLY A 280 11.42 -16.82 -2.19
N LEU A 281 12.51 -16.20 -1.75
CA LEU A 281 12.74 -15.60 -0.43
C LEU A 281 13.09 -14.12 -0.63
N PRO A 282 12.51 -13.17 0.13
CA PRO A 282 12.95 -11.78 0.09
C PRO A 282 14.42 -11.68 0.53
N ARG A 283 15.23 -10.93 -0.22
CA ARG A 283 16.64 -10.67 0.10
C ARG A 283 16.80 -9.83 1.34
N HIS A 284 15.89 -8.87 1.50
CA HIS A 284 15.84 -7.99 2.63
C HIS A 284 14.38 -7.74 2.99
N TRP A 285 14.12 -7.66 4.29
CA TRP A 285 12.87 -7.19 4.85
C TRP A 285 13.23 -6.32 6.05
N ALA A 286 12.46 -5.28 6.29
CA ALA A 286 12.62 -4.43 7.47
C ALA A 286 11.31 -3.76 7.84
N ALA A 287 11.14 -3.52 9.15
CA ALA A 287 10.08 -2.74 9.75
C ALA A 287 10.57 -2.23 11.12
N GLY A 288 10.46 -0.91 11.36
CA GLY A 288 10.95 -0.29 12.59
C GLY A 288 12.45 -0.53 12.79
N VAL A 289 12.84 -1.08 13.94
CA VAL A 289 14.24 -1.40 14.26
C VAL A 289 14.66 -2.82 13.85
N SER A 290 13.73 -3.61 13.31
CA SER A 290 13.98 -5.01 12.95
C SER A 290 14.20 -5.16 11.45
N SER A 291 15.12 -6.04 11.07
CA SER A 291 15.34 -6.42 9.69
C SER A 291 15.68 -7.90 9.54
N PHE A 292 15.41 -8.45 8.37
CA PHE A 292 15.84 -9.77 7.94
C PHE A 292 16.68 -9.61 6.68
N GLU A 293 17.84 -10.26 6.64
CA GLU A 293 18.67 -10.36 5.44
C GLU A 293 18.89 -11.82 5.07
N ALA A 294 18.57 -12.16 3.82
CA ALA A 294 18.82 -13.50 3.29
C ALA A 294 20.33 -13.77 3.26
N ALA A 295 20.72 -14.99 3.61
CA ALA A 295 22.13 -15.35 3.63
C ALA A 295 22.75 -15.19 2.22
N PRO A 296 23.96 -14.62 2.08
CA PRO A 296 24.64 -14.50 0.79
C PRO A 296 24.80 -15.86 0.08
N GLN A 297 24.86 -16.93 0.87
CA GLN A 297 24.87 -18.31 0.40
C GLN A 297 23.85 -19.11 1.20
N LEU A 298 22.65 -19.21 0.63
CA LEU A 298 21.53 -19.93 1.21
C LEU A 298 21.82 -21.42 1.39
N LEU A 299 21.16 -22.02 2.38
CA LEU A 299 21.06 -23.45 2.62
C LEU A 299 22.38 -24.17 2.97
N ARG A 300 23.37 -23.43 3.47
CA ARG A 300 24.51 -24.03 4.17
C ARG A 300 24.07 -24.53 5.55
N PRO A 301 24.70 -25.57 6.12
CA PRO A 301 24.43 -25.95 7.52
C PRO A 301 24.54 -24.74 8.44
N LEU A 302 23.55 -24.53 9.30
CA LEU A 302 23.52 -23.42 10.26
C LEU A 302 24.71 -23.50 11.21
N THR A 303 25.13 -24.72 11.56
CA THR A 303 26.30 -25.03 12.39
C THR A 303 27.63 -24.57 11.76
N ALA A 304 27.68 -24.29 10.46
CA ALA A 304 28.84 -23.68 9.83
C ALA A 304 29.04 -22.21 10.23
N GLN A 305 27.97 -21.53 10.69
CA GLN A 305 28.00 -20.15 11.19
C GLN A 305 27.95 -20.09 12.72
N ALA A 306 27.11 -20.94 13.33
CA ALA A 306 26.94 -21.06 14.77
C ALA A 306 27.04 -22.53 15.21
N PRO A 307 28.27 -23.05 15.45
CA PRO A 307 28.47 -24.43 15.88
C PRO A 307 27.64 -24.83 17.11
N GLU A 308 27.38 -23.86 17.98
CA GLU A 308 26.59 -23.99 19.21
C GLU A 308 25.09 -24.21 18.99
N ALA A 309 24.56 -23.95 17.79
CA ALA A 309 23.17 -24.27 17.45
C ALA A 309 22.91 -25.79 17.56
N GLY A 310 23.97 -26.61 17.39
CA GLY A 310 23.97 -28.04 17.71
C GLY A 310 23.10 -28.93 16.82
N ASP A 311 22.31 -28.35 15.91
CA ASP A 311 21.41 -29.03 15.00
C ASP A 311 21.92 -28.94 13.55
N ASP A 312 22.56 -30.02 13.10
CA ASP A 312 23.07 -30.16 11.73
C ASP A 312 21.96 -30.31 10.68
N ASP A 313 20.70 -30.51 11.10
CA ASP A 313 19.55 -30.58 10.19
C ASP A 313 19.01 -29.19 9.81
N LEU A 314 19.47 -28.11 10.45
CA LEU A 314 19.11 -26.73 10.10
C LEU A 314 20.00 -26.17 8.98
N LEU A 315 19.37 -25.66 7.93
CA LEU A 315 20.03 -25.01 6.78
C LEU A 315 19.75 -23.50 6.81
N HIS A 316 20.80 -22.69 6.80
CA HIS A 316 20.75 -21.25 6.96
C HIS A 316 19.98 -20.53 5.84
N LEU A 317 18.95 -19.78 6.21
CA LEU A 317 18.15 -18.93 5.32
C LEU A 317 18.60 -17.46 5.37
N GLY A 318 19.00 -16.97 6.53
CA GLY A 318 19.34 -15.56 6.73
C GLY A 318 19.41 -15.19 8.19
N THR A 319 19.44 -13.90 8.46
CA THR A 319 19.63 -13.37 9.81
C THR A 319 18.59 -12.30 10.10
N PHE A 320 17.96 -12.36 11.28
CA PHE A 320 17.25 -11.24 11.86
C PHE A 320 18.21 -10.36 12.66
N ASP A 321 18.14 -9.06 12.43
CA ASP A 321 18.65 -8.04 13.34
C ASP A 321 17.44 -7.39 14.04
N PHE A 322 17.48 -7.32 15.37
CA PHE A 322 16.44 -6.70 16.19
C PHE A 322 16.85 -5.28 16.66
N GLY A 323 18.06 -4.83 16.32
CA GLY A 323 18.58 -3.48 16.63
C GLY A 323 19.08 -3.29 18.06
N TYR A 324 18.63 -4.09 19.02
CA TYR A 324 18.99 -3.95 20.45
C TYR A 324 19.37 -5.27 21.14
N THR A 325 19.34 -6.40 20.45
CA THR A 325 19.83 -7.70 20.92
C THR A 325 20.81 -8.32 19.92
N ASP A 326 21.41 -9.45 20.28
CA ASP A 326 22.21 -10.22 19.34
C ASP A 326 21.35 -10.70 18.14
N PRO A 327 21.92 -10.72 16.92
CA PRO A 327 21.19 -11.17 15.73
C PRO A 327 20.76 -12.64 15.83
N GLY A 328 19.59 -12.96 15.28
CA GLY A 328 19.07 -14.33 15.22
C GLY A 328 19.32 -14.99 13.87
N LEU A 329 20.01 -16.12 13.85
CA LEU A 329 20.25 -16.89 12.64
C LEU A 329 19.01 -17.74 12.31
N VAL A 330 18.40 -17.50 11.17
CA VAL A 330 17.21 -18.20 10.70
C VAL A 330 17.63 -19.41 9.86
N GLY A 331 17.12 -20.59 10.22
CA GLY A 331 17.37 -21.84 9.51
C GLY A 331 16.08 -22.58 9.16
N VAL A 332 16.11 -23.34 8.07
CA VAL A 332 15.07 -24.30 7.71
C VAL A 332 15.52 -25.71 8.03
N HIS A 333 14.69 -26.47 8.74
CA HIS A 333 14.95 -27.88 8.99
C HIS A 333 14.82 -28.69 7.70
N ARG A 334 15.87 -29.42 7.34
CA ARG A 334 16.01 -30.02 6.01
C ARG A 334 14.93 -31.06 5.64
N VAL A 335 14.41 -31.79 6.63
CA VAL A 335 13.38 -32.83 6.43
C VAL A 335 11.95 -32.30 6.56
N THR A 336 11.66 -31.52 7.62
CA THR A 336 10.29 -31.06 7.94
C THR A 336 9.93 -29.76 7.26
N GLY A 337 10.91 -28.97 6.80
CA GLY A 337 10.70 -27.64 6.24
C GLY A 337 10.43 -26.55 7.28
N ALA A 338 10.34 -26.89 8.56
CA ALA A 338 10.06 -25.95 9.64
C ALA A 338 11.16 -24.91 9.79
N VAL A 339 10.77 -23.66 9.99
CA VAL A 339 11.70 -22.54 10.14
C VAL A 339 11.94 -22.28 11.62
N HIS A 340 13.21 -22.14 11.98
CA HIS A 340 13.66 -21.86 13.33
C HIS A 340 14.62 -20.68 13.33
N MET A 341 14.75 -20.04 14.49
CA MET A 341 15.76 -19.04 14.76
C MET A 341 16.69 -19.54 15.85
N TYR A 342 17.99 -19.33 15.68
CA TYR A 342 19.01 -19.54 16.68
C TYR A 342 19.56 -18.19 17.16
N GLN A 343 19.48 -17.93 18.46
CA GLN A 343 20.20 -16.85 19.15
C GLN A 343 20.97 -17.44 20.34
N GLU A 344 20.30 -17.59 21.49
CA GLU A 344 20.79 -18.33 22.66
C GLU A 344 20.25 -19.76 22.70
N SER A 345 19.13 -19.99 22.03
CA SER A 345 18.48 -21.28 21.89
C SER A 345 17.76 -21.35 20.54
N VAL A 346 17.38 -22.58 20.13
CA VAL A 346 16.61 -22.80 18.91
C VAL A 346 15.13 -22.58 19.22
N ILE A 347 14.52 -21.59 18.55
CA ILE A 347 13.13 -21.19 18.71
C ILE A 347 12.40 -21.47 17.39
N PRO A 348 11.24 -22.15 17.39
CA PRO A 348 10.42 -22.26 16.18
C PRO A 348 9.95 -20.88 15.75
N LEU A 349 9.89 -20.61 14.44
CA LEU A 349 9.31 -19.38 13.89
C LEU A 349 8.06 -19.66 13.07
N ALA A 350 8.09 -20.66 12.19
CA ALA A 350 6.96 -20.97 11.34
C ALA A 350 6.95 -22.45 10.96
N ARG A 351 5.77 -22.98 10.65
CA ARG A 351 5.63 -24.38 10.24
C ARG A 351 6.41 -24.74 8.96
N ASP A 352 6.61 -23.77 8.07
CA ASP A 352 7.38 -23.93 6.84
C ASP A 352 7.87 -22.58 6.26
N VAL A 353 8.71 -22.64 5.23
CA VAL A 353 9.27 -21.45 4.57
C VAL A 353 8.21 -20.60 3.89
N ALA A 354 7.15 -21.20 3.33
CA ALA A 354 6.09 -20.44 2.69
C ALA A 354 5.33 -19.57 3.70
N THR A 355 5.11 -20.13 4.89
CA THR A 355 4.46 -19.47 6.01
C THR A 355 5.35 -18.38 6.61
N PHE A 356 6.64 -18.67 6.81
CA PHE A 356 7.62 -17.66 7.25
C PHE A 356 7.64 -16.43 6.33
N VAL A 357 7.74 -16.65 5.01
CA VAL A 357 7.72 -15.55 4.04
C VAL A 357 6.36 -14.86 4.00
N GLY A 358 5.26 -15.60 4.16
CA GLY A 358 3.92 -15.03 4.25
C GLY A 358 3.74 -14.08 5.45
N LEU A 359 4.39 -14.35 6.58
CA LEU A 359 4.36 -13.46 7.75
C LEU A 359 5.13 -12.15 7.47
N LEU A 360 6.31 -12.24 6.85
CA LEU A 360 7.11 -11.07 6.42
C LEU A 360 6.36 -10.20 5.40
N ASP A 361 5.79 -10.85 4.38
CA ASP A 361 4.94 -10.26 3.36
C ASP A 361 3.68 -9.63 3.96
N GLY A 362 3.07 -10.28 4.95
CA GLY A 362 1.95 -9.76 5.73
C GLY A 362 2.27 -8.41 6.37
N VAL A 363 3.41 -8.30 7.06
CA VAL A 363 3.85 -7.01 7.63
C VAL A 363 3.95 -5.95 6.53
N ARG A 364 4.55 -6.27 5.38
CA ARG A 364 4.69 -5.30 4.28
C ARG A 364 3.38 -4.87 3.63
N ARG A 365 2.42 -5.79 3.50
CA ARG A 365 1.10 -5.47 2.97
C ARG A 365 0.29 -4.61 3.91
N TYR A 366 0.35 -4.86 5.21
CA TYR A 366 -0.49 -4.18 6.19
C TYR A 366 0.14 -2.94 6.82
N MET A 367 1.46 -2.73 6.66
CA MET A 367 2.20 -1.60 7.24
C MET A 367 1.49 -0.25 7.06
N GLY A 368 1.06 0.07 5.83
CA GLY A 368 0.37 1.34 5.55
C GLY A 368 -1.04 1.42 6.16
N ALA A 369 -1.72 0.28 6.32
CA ALA A 369 -3.00 0.23 7.01
C ALA A 369 -2.87 0.32 8.53
N CYS A 370 -1.76 -0.15 9.12
CA CYS A 370 -1.53 -0.06 10.56
C CYS A 370 -1.02 1.33 10.98
N TRP A 371 -0.04 1.90 10.26
CA TRP A 371 0.47 3.23 10.58
C TRP A 371 -0.38 4.39 10.05
N SER A 372 -1.08 4.18 8.92
CA SER A 372 -1.80 5.24 8.22
C SER A 372 -3.19 4.77 7.79
N SER A 373 -3.95 4.24 8.77
CA SER A 373 -5.33 3.79 8.59
C SER A 373 -6.24 4.92 8.09
N TYR A 374 -7.27 4.57 7.33
CA TYR A 374 -8.41 5.47 7.11
C TYR A 374 -9.21 5.64 8.41
N PRO A 375 -9.95 6.76 8.59
CA PRO A 375 -10.94 6.88 9.65
C PRO A 375 -11.91 5.68 9.59
N ALA A 376 -12.05 4.96 10.71
CA ALA A 376 -12.83 3.72 10.86
C ALA A 376 -12.26 2.45 10.18
N GLU A 377 -11.03 2.48 9.66
CA GLU A 377 -10.33 1.27 9.20
C GLU A 377 -9.56 0.62 10.36
N ASP A 378 -9.93 -0.62 10.72
CA ASP A 378 -9.18 -1.42 11.69
C ASP A 378 -8.04 -2.19 11.02
N GLY A 379 -6.97 -1.47 10.66
CA GLY A 379 -5.79 -2.07 10.01
C GLY A 379 -5.06 -3.08 10.91
N ILE A 380 -4.96 -2.77 12.20
CA ILE A 380 -4.26 -3.60 13.20
C ILE A 380 -5.04 -4.88 13.46
N GLY A 381 -6.35 -4.80 13.69
CA GLY A 381 -7.20 -5.98 13.89
C GLY A 381 -7.19 -6.88 12.66
N ALA A 382 -7.34 -6.32 11.47
CA ALA A 382 -7.30 -7.08 10.23
C ALA A 382 -5.93 -7.72 9.95
N PHE A 383 -4.84 -7.07 10.34
CA PHE A 383 -3.50 -7.66 10.29
C PHE A 383 -3.39 -8.86 11.23
N GLY A 384 -3.81 -8.71 12.49
CA GLY A 384 -3.82 -9.78 13.48
C GLY A 384 -4.61 -11.00 13.01
N GLU A 385 -5.84 -10.80 12.52
CA GLU A 385 -6.69 -11.86 11.96
C GLU A 385 -6.02 -12.56 10.77
N ALA A 386 -5.37 -11.81 9.88
CA ALA A 386 -4.69 -12.37 8.72
C ALA A 386 -3.46 -13.21 9.10
N MET A 387 -2.66 -12.75 10.08
CA MET A 387 -1.47 -13.47 10.54
C MET A 387 -1.86 -14.72 11.34
N GLU A 388 -2.89 -14.63 12.19
CA GLU A 388 -3.44 -15.78 12.92
C GLU A 388 -3.98 -16.84 11.95
N ALA A 389 -4.71 -16.43 10.91
CA ALA A 389 -5.20 -17.36 9.89
C ALA A 389 -4.05 -18.05 9.12
N LEU A 390 -2.90 -17.38 8.97
CA LEU A 390 -1.75 -17.89 8.24
C LEU A 390 -1.01 -18.99 9.03
N ASP A 391 -0.70 -18.75 10.31
CA ASP A 391 -0.08 -19.74 11.21
C ASP A 391 -0.60 -19.62 12.66
N PRO A 392 -1.75 -20.26 12.97
CA PRO A 392 -2.33 -20.21 14.32
C PRO A 392 -1.40 -20.82 15.37
N GLY A 393 -0.55 -21.77 14.97
CA GLY A 393 0.38 -22.44 15.89
C GLY A 393 1.55 -21.53 16.27
N ALA A 394 2.07 -20.77 15.32
CA ALA A 394 3.17 -19.84 15.58
C ALA A 394 2.74 -18.64 16.44
N LEU A 395 1.46 -18.29 16.43
CA LEU A 395 0.93 -17.11 17.13
C LEU A 395 0.08 -17.45 18.36
N ALA A 396 -0.02 -18.74 18.73
CA ALA A 396 -0.78 -19.16 19.90
C ALA A 396 -0.15 -18.64 21.20
N ASP A 397 -1.00 -18.14 22.12
CA ASP A 397 -0.59 -17.69 23.45
C ASP A 397 0.33 -18.71 24.16
N GLY A 398 1.51 -18.25 24.58
CA GLY A 398 2.51 -19.07 25.27
C GLY A 398 3.35 -19.98 24.36
N SER A 399 3.18 -19.89 23.04
CA SER A 399 4.12 -20.48 22.08
C SER A 399 5.48 -19.76 22.16
N PRO A 400 6.62 -20.46 22.10
CA PRO A 400 7.94 -19.83 22.01
C PRO A 400 8.10 -18.88 20.81
N SER A 401 7.36 -19.13 19.72
CA SER A 401 7.37 -18.30 18.52
C SER A 401 6.55 -17.01 18.66
N ALA A 402 5.52 -17.01 19.53
CA ALA A 402 4.59 -15.90 19.65
C ALA A 402 5.31 -14.63 20.13
N GLU A 403 6.17 -14.74 21.14
CA GLU A 403 6.93 -13.59 21.66
C GLU A 403 7.84 -12.96 20.58
N THR A 404 8.46 -13.77 19.72
CA THR A 404 9.29 -13.25 18.62
C THR A 404 8.43 -12.52 17.58
N TRP A 405 7.28 -13.10 17.20
CA TRP A 405 6.40 -12.46 16.23
C TRP A 405 5.69 -11.23 16.79
N GLU A 406 5.25 -11.26 18.04
CA GLU A 406 4.71 -10.09 18.75
C GLU A 406 5.72 -8.94 18.68
N HIS A 407 7.00 -9.22 18.95
CA HIS A 407 8.03 -8.20 18.83
C HIS A 407 8.15 -7.65 17.40
N LEU A 408 8.21 -8.52 16.38
CA LEU A 408 8.31 -8.10 14.97
C LEU A 408 7.05 -7.36 14.50
N PHE A 409 5.87 -7.71 15.01
CA PHE A 409 4.59 -7.12 14.66
C PHE A 409 4.36 -5.77 15.32
N ALA A 410 4.85 -5.61 16.56
CA ALA A 410 4.86 -4.34 17.28
C ALA A 410 5.52 -3.22 16.45
N ALA A 411 6.46 -3.55 15.56
CA ALA A 411 7.05 -2.60 14.64
C ALA A 411 6.02 -1.84 13.79
N ILE A 412 4.90 -2.48 13.40
CA ILE A 412 3.83 -1.83 12.63
C ILE A 412 2.54 -1.60 13.42
N THR A 413 2.33 -2.27 14.56
CA THR A 413 1.09 -2.17 15.34
C THR A 413 1.18 -1.28 16.58
N GLU A 414 2.38 -1.07 17.12
CA GLU A 414 2.58 -0.32 18.37
C GLU A 414 3.56 0.85 18.22
N LEU A 415 4.62 0.63 17.45
CA LEU A 415 5.68 1.60 17.23
C LEU A 415 5.34 2.52 16.06
N SER A 416 5.83 3.76 16.14
CA SER A 416 5.83 4.66 14.99
C SER A 416 6.76 4.15 13.89
N VAL A 417 6.69 4.79 12.71
CA VAL A 417 7.56 4.50 11.57
C VAL A 417 9.07 4.61 11.89
N TYR A 418 9.42 5.33 12.96
CA TYR A 418 10.78 5.54 13.44
C TYR A 418 11.22 4.54 14.52
N GLY A 419 10.33 3.61 14.92
CA GLY A 419 10.65 2.55 15.87
C GLY A 419 10.66 2.96 17.34
N TYR A 420 10.01 4.08 17.70
CA TYR A 420 9.79 4.51 19.09
C TYR A 420 8.41 5.12 19.30
#